data_AF-A0AA42ATS1-F1
#
_entry.id   AF-A0AA42ATS1-F1
#
_cell.length_a   1.000
_cell.length_b   1.000
_cell.length_c   1.000
_cell.angle_alpha   90.00
_cell.angle_beta   90.00
_cell.angle_gamma   90.00
#
_symmetry.space_group_name_H-M   'P 1'
#
loop_
_entity.id
_entity.type
_entity.pdbx_description
1 polymer ?
#
loop_
_entity_poly.entity_id
_entity_poly.type
_entity_poly.pdbx_seq_one_letter_code
_entity_poly.pdbx_strand_id
1 'polypeptide(L)'
;MVYFFFDHFLWLSRIGVLDARLAKRMSFTSAFGEAFGYVFFIISDFILINEGLNMQKKLTLQSGSKSPEEVETTEKSLKKIKEDRVMRLMGMSANLADLIIALAEIEPNPFCNHAVTLGISGLVSAWAGWYRNWPS
;
A
#
# COMPACT_ATOMS: atom_id res chain seq x y z
N MET A 1 -0.38 1.04 13.84
CA MET A 1 0.35 0.89 15.11
C MET A 1 -0.53 0.43 16.29
N VAL A 2 -1.79 0.85 16.42
CA VAL A 2 -2.68 0.35 17.50
C VAL A 2 -3.10 -1.12 17.27
N TYR A 3 -3.22 -1.58 16.02
CA TYR A 3 -3.56 -2.98 15.67
C TYR A 3 -2.46 -3.98 16.05
N PHE A 4 -1.18 -3.56 15.97
CA PHE A 4 -0.03 -4.41 16.33
C PHE A 4 -0.06 -4.85 17.80
N PHE A 5 -0.68 -4.05 18.67
CA PHE A 5 -0.91 -4.40 20.08
C PHE A 5 -1.82 -5.63 20.21
N PHE A 6 -2.86 -5.74 19.39
CA PHE A 6 -3.80 -6.86 19.42
C PHE A 6 -3.19 -8.16 18.88
N ASP A 7 -2.21 -8.06 17.99
CA ASP A 7 -1.48 -9.20 17.44
C ASP A 7 -0.65 -9.94 18.51
N HIS A 8 -0.16 -9.20 19.52
CA HIS A 8 0.51 -9.81 20.68
C HIS A 8 -0.45 -10.64 21.55
N PHE A 9 -1.68 -10.15 21.78
CA PHE A 9 -2.70 -10.91 22.51
C PHE A 9 -3.17 -12.14 21.73
N LEU A 10 -3.19 -12.05 20.41
CA LEU A 10 -3.48 -13.17 19.52
C LEU A 10 -2.40 -14.25 19.65
N TRP A 11 -1.13 -13.86 19.66
CA TRP A 11 0.00 -14.77 19.88
C TRP A 11 -0.05 -15.44 21.26
N LEU A 12 -0.30 -14.67 22.31
CA LEU A 12 -0.51 -15.17 23.68
C LEU A 12 -1.69 -16.16 23.77
N SER A 13 -2.78 -15.91 23.03
CA SER A 13 -3.92 -16.83 22.96
C SER A 13 -3.59 -18.12 22.20
N ARG A 14 -2.80 -18.06 21.11
CA ARG A 14 -2.35 -19.24 20.37
C ARG A 14 -1.42 -20.15 21.17
N ILE A 15 -0.66 -19.60 22.10
CA ILE A 15 0.22 -20.38 23.02
C ILE A 15 -0.57 -20.98 24.19
N GLY A 16 -1.86 -20.68 24.31
CA GLY A 16 -2.74 -21.23 25.34
C GLY A 16 -2.69 -20.47 26.67
N VAL A 17 -2.05 -19.30 26.72
CA VAL A 17 -2.03 -18.43 27.92
C VAL A 17 -3.34 -17.66 28.08
N LEU A 18 -4.04 -17.39 26.97
CA LEU A 18 -5.34 -16.70 26.94
C LEU A 18 -6.40 -17.52 26.20
N ASP A 19 -7.67 -17.38 26.62
CA ASP A 19 -8.82 -18.10 26.03
C ASP A 19 -8.86 -17.93 24.50
N ALA A 20 -8.90 -19.05 23.78
CA ALA A 20 -8.96 -19.10 22.31
C ALA A 20 -10.13 -18.32 21.71
N ARG A 21 -11.20 -18.08 22.49
CA ARG A 21 -12.34 -17.24 22.07
C ARG A 21 -11.96 -15.77 21.91
N LEU A 22 -10.98 -15.29 22.68
CA LEU A 22 -10.46 -13.93 22.55
C LEU A 22 -9.62 -13.78 21.29
N ALA A 23 -8.89 -14.82 20.87
CA ALA A 23 -8.06 -14.79 19.65
C ALA A 23 -8.84 -14.33 18.42
N LYS A 24 -10.07 -14.85 18.24
CA LYS A 24 -10.91 -14.50 17.09
C LYS A 24 -11.35 -13.03 17.11
N ARG A 25 -11.67 -12.48 18.28
CA ARG A 25 -12.06 -11.07 18.44
C ARG A 25 -10.87 -10.12 18.27
N MET A 26 -9.69 -10.52 18.77
CA MET A 26 -8.46 -9.74 18.62
C MET A 26 -7.97 -9.75 17.17
N SER A 27 -8.06 -10.90 16.47
CA SER A 27 -7.76 -11.00 15.03
C SER A 27 -8.61 -10.07 14.20
N PHE A 28 -9.93 -10.12 14.41
CA PHE A 28 -10.87 -9.24 13.73
C PHE A 28 -10.56 -7.76 13.97
N THR A 29 -10.30 -7.37 15.22
CA THR A 29 -10.01 -5.97 15.57
C THR A 29 -8.71 -5.48 14.95
N SER A 30 -7.69 -6.35 14.91
CA SER A 30 -6.41 -6.06 14.26
C SER A 30 -6.61 -5.88 12.75
N ALA A 31 -7.20 -6.87 12.08
CA ALA A 31 -7.45 -6.87 10.65
C ALA A 31 -8.33 -5.68 10.22
N PHE A 32 -9.35 -5.33 11.02
CA PHE A 32 -10.19 -4.16 10.77
C PHE A 32 -9.40 -2.85 10.83
N GLY A 33 -8.55 -2.69 11.85
CA GLY A 33 -7.68 -1.53 11.97
C GLY A 33 -6.67 -1.42 10.83
N GLU A 34 -6.16 -2.55 10.36
CA GLU A 34 -5.23 -2.63 9.24
C GLU A 34 -5.91 -2.31 7.89
N ALA A 35 -7.08 -2.91 7.63
CA ALA A 35 -7.92 -2.63 6.48
C ALA A 35 -8.27 -1.13 6.36
N PHE A 36 -8.65 -0.51 7.48
CA PHE A 36 -8.88 0.93 7.53
C PHE A 36 -7.62 1.69 7.11
N GLY A 37 -6.46 1.35 7.68
CA GLY A 37 -5.17 1.95 7.32
C GLY A 37 -4.85 1.85 5.82
N TYR A 38 -5.03 0.67 5.22
CA TYR A 38 -4.79 0.47 3.79
C TYR A 38 -5.68 1.35 2.91
N VAL A 39 -6.96 1.53 3.28
CA VAL A 39 -7.85 2.44 2.54
C VAL A 39 -7.31 3.87 2.56
N PHE A 40 -6.83 4.38 3.70
CA PHE A 40 -6.22 5.71 3.76
C PHE A 40 -4.95 5.81 2.93
N PHE A 41 -4.07 4.80 2.97
CA PHE A 41 -2.86 4.81 2.16
C PHE A 41 -3.15 4.80 0.66
N ILE A 42 -4.12 3.98 0.21
CA ILE A 42 -4.56 3.96 -1.19
C ILE A 42 -5.08 5.34 -1.63
N ILE A 43 -5.94 5.97 -0.81
CA ILE A 43 -6.47 7.31 -1.09
C ILE A 43 -5.33 8.34 -1.15
N SER A 44 -4.40 8.29 -0.18
CA SER A 44 -3.24 9.19 -0.14
C SER A 44 -2.35 9.04 -1.37
N ASP A 45 -2.04 7.81 -1.78
CA ASP A 45 -1.25 7.52 -2.98
C ASP A 45 -1.95 8.05 -4.24
N PHE A 46 -3.27 7.90 -4.32
CA PHE A 46 -4.06 8.42 -5.44
C PHE A 46 -3.99 9.95 -5.55
N ILE A 47 -4.12 10.66 -4.42
CA ILE A 47 -3.99 12.13 -4.37
C ILE A 47 -2.61 12.56 -4.86
N LEU A 48 -1.55 11.93 -4.36
CA LEU A 48 -0.17 12.30 -4.69
C LEU A 48 0.20 11.97 -6.14
N ILE A 49 -0.34 10.88 -6.69
CA ILE A 49 -0.21 10.58 -8.13
C ILE A 49 -0.86 11.68 -8.98
N ASN A 50 -2.04 12.16 -8.58
CA ASN A 50 -2.76 13.21 -9.30
C ASN A 50 -2.02 14.57 -9.23
N GLU A 51 -1.44 14.90 -8.08
CA GLU A 51 -0.58 16.08 -7.93
C GLU A 51 0.67 15.98 -8.81
N GLY A 52 1.32 14.81 -8.85
CA GLY A 52 2.45 14.55 -9.74
C GLY A 52 2.09 14.69 -11.23
N LEU A 53 0.90 14.25 -11.64
CA LEU A 53 0.38 14.42 -13.00
C LEU A 53 0.16 15.91 -13.34
N ASN A 54 -0.40 16.67 -12.41
CA ASN A 54 -0.62 18.11 -12.60
C ASN A 54 0.70 18.88 -12.71
N MET A 55 1.69 18.54 -11.89
CA MET A 55 3.05 19.09 -12.00
C MET A 55 3.70 18.74 -13.35
N GLN A 56 3.58 17.49 -13.80
CA GLN A 56 4.08 17.06 -15.10
C GLN A 56 3.46 17.88 -16.25
N LYS A 57 2.14 18.08 -16.24
CA LYS A 57 1.44 18.92 -17.25
C LYS A 57 1.96 20.35 -17.25
N LYS A 58 2.14 20.98 -16.08
CA LYS A 58 2.66 22.35 -15.97
C LYS A 58 4.09 22.46 -16.52
N LEU A 59 4.95 21.50 -16.20
CA LEU A 59 6.33 21.48 -16.68
C LEU A 59 6.42 21.29 -18.20
N THR A 60 5.58 20.42 -18.77
CA THR A 60 5.52 20.21 -20.23
C THR A 60 5.04 21.46 -20.96
N LEU A 61 4.02 22.16 -20.44
CA LEU A 61 3.52 23.41 -21.04
C LEU A 61 4.55 24.55 -20.97
N GLN A 62 5.36 24.62 -19.92
CA GLN A 62 6.40 25.63 -19.77
C GLN A 62 7.69 25.32 -20.56
N SER A 63 7.83 24.12 -21.13
CA SER A 63 9.06 23.70 -21.80
C SER A 63 9.28 24.34 -23.17
N GLY A 64 8.26 24.98 -23.76
CA GLY A 64 8.34 25.59 -25.10
C GLY A 64 9.12 26.92 -25.18
N SER A 65 9.59 27.47 -24.05
CA SER A 65 10.23 28.80 -23.99
C SER A 65 11.52 28.85 -23.17
N LYS A 66 12.15 27.70 -22.90
CA LYS A 66 13.26 27.58 -21.94
C LYS A 66 14.63 27.48 -22.60
N SER A 67 15.65 27.97 -21.90
CA SER A 67 17.06 27.86 -22.29
C SER A 67 17.58 26.42 -22.21
N PRO A 68 18.69 26.05 -22.89
CA PRO A 68 19.20 24.67 -22.91
C PRO A 68 19.44 24.06 -21.51
N GLU A 69 19.94 24.87 -20.57
CA GLU A 69 20.19 24.46 -19.18
C GLU A 69 18.88 24.22 -18.40
N GLU A 70 17.85 25.02 -18.66
CA GLU A 70 16.51 24.85 -18.07
C GLU A 70 15.75 23.65 -18.65
N VAL A 71 16.06 23.24 -19.90
CA VAL A 71 15.50 22.02 -20.51
C VAL A 71 16.07 20.78 -19.81
N GLU A 72 17.38 20.70 -19.57
CA GLU A 72 18.00 19.54 -18.91
C GLU A 72 17.48 19.35 -17.48
N THR A 73 17.32 20.45 -16.73
CA THR A 73 16.74 20.42 -15.38
C THR A 73 15.25 20.04 -15.38
N THR A 74 14.49 20.51 -16.37
CA THR A 74 13.09 20.11 -16.57
C THR A 74 12.99 18.62 -16.91
N GLU A 75 13.87 18.07 -17.74
CA GLU A 75 13.88 16.63 -18.03
C GLU A 75 14.22 15.77 -16.82
N LYS A 76 15.20 16.17 -16.00
CA LYS A 76 15.56 15.46 -14.76
C LYS A 76 14.39 15.45 -13.77
N SER A 77 13.70 16.57 -13.59
CA SER A 77 12.50 16.64 -12.74
C SER A 77 11.34 15.80 -13.28
N LEU A 78 11.13 15.77 -14.60
CA LEU A 78 10.15 14.90 -15.24
C LEU A 78 10.45 13.40 -15.04
N LYS A 79 11.73 12.99 -15.13
CA LYS A 79 12.15 11.62 -14.82
C LYS A 79 11.85 11.26 -13.38
N LYS A 80 12.20 12.13 -12.43
CA LYS A 80 11.93 11.93 -11.00
C LYS A 80 10.43 11.79 -10.69
N ILE A 81 9.57 12.59 -11.33
CA ILE A 81 8.11 12.47 -11.18
C ILE A 81 7.58 11.14 -11.75
N LYS A 82 8.17 10.64 -12.83
CA LYS A 82 7.81 9.32 -13.41
C LYS A 82 8.22 8.19 -12.47
N GLU A 83 9.43 8.24 -11.93
CA GLU A 83 9.93 7.26 -10.96
C GLU A 83 9.08 7.24 -9.69
N ASP A 84 8.79 8.41 -9.11
CA ASP A 84 7.92 8.55 -7.95
C ASP A 84 6.52 7.97 -8.20
N ARG A 85 5.96 8.17 -9.40
CA ARG A 85 4.67 7.58 -9.79
C ARG A 85 4.72 6.05 -9.80
N VAL A 86 5.77 5.46 -10.37
CA VAL A 86 5.91 3.99 -10.42
C VAL A 86 6.02 3.44 -9.00
N MET A 87 6.83 4.08 -8.13
CA MET A 87 6.94 3.67 -6.72
C MET A 87 5.60 3.71 -5.99
N ARG A 88 4.82 4.78 -6.19
CA ARG A 88 3.47 4.91 -5.59
C ARG A 88 2.48 3.88 -6.12
N LEU A 89 2.51 3.57 -7.42
CA LEU A 89 1.66 2.53 -7.99
C LEU A 89 1.97 1.15 -7.41
N MET A 90 3.25 0.86 -7.15
CA MET A 90 3.65 -0.36 -6.44
C MET A 90 3.15 -0.35 -5.00
N GLY A 91 3.35 0.76 -4.27
CA GLY A 91 2.80 0.92 -2.91
C GLY A 91 1.29 0.70 -2.84
N MET A 92 0.54 1.29 -3.78
CA MET A 92 -0.90 1.11 -3.90
C MET A 92 -1.29 -0.34 -4.19
N SER A 93 -0.53 -1.04 -5.04
CA SER A 93 -0.75 -2.46 -5.35
C SER A 93 -0.51 -3.36 -4.13
N ALA A 94 0.52 -3.07 -3.34
CA ALA A 94 0.77 -3.77 -2.07
C ALA A 94 -0.38 -3.54 -1.07
N ASN A 95 -0.76 -2.27 -0.85
CA ASN A 95 -1.86 -1.91 0.06
C ASN A 95 -3.20 -2.54 -0.38
N LEU A 96 -3.47 -2.65 -1.68
CA LEU A 96 -4.67 -3.31 -2.20
C LEU A 96 -4.64 -4.82 -1.92
N ALA A 97 -3.49 -5.47 -2.13
CA ALA A 97 -3.33 -6.88 -1.86
C ALA A 97 -3.47 -7.19 -0.36
N ASP A 98 -2.87 -6.38 0.50
CA ASP A 98 -2.99 -6.52 1.95
C ASP A 98 -4.42 -6.24 2.43
N LEU A 99 -5.13 -5.29 1.80
CA LEU A 99 -6.54 -5.05 2.07
C LEU A 99 -7.40 -6.28 1.76
N ILE A 100 -7.13 -7.00 0.67
CA ILE A 100 -7.86 -8.25 0.34
C ILE A 100 -7.61 -9.32 1.42
N ILE A 101 -6.38 -9.43 1.92
CA ILE A 101 -6.03 -10.36 2.99
C ILE A 101 -6.73 -9.98 4.30
N ALA A 102 -6.72 -8.69 4.66
CA ALA A 102 -7.41 -8.20 5.85
C ALA A 102 -8.93 -8.42 5.75
N LEU A 103 -9.54 -8.20 4.58
CA LEU A 103 -10.95 -8.48 4.34
C LEU A 103 -11.30 -9.96 4.48
N ALA A 104 -10.41 -10.86 4.06
CA ALA A 104 -10.57 -12.30 4.23
C ALA A 104 -10.71 -12.71 5.71
N GLU A 105 -10.00 -12.00 6.59
CA GLU A 105 -10.01 -12.20 8.05
C GLU A 105 -11.26 -11.55 8.72
N ILE A 106 -11.69 -10.38 8.23
CA ILE A 106 -12.86 -9.64 8.75
C ILE A 106 -14.17 -10.34 8.38
N GLU A 107 -14.38 -10.58 7.09
CA GLU A 107 -15.59 -11.17 6.54
C GLU A 107 -15.21 -12.31 5.59
N PRO A 108 -15.16 -13.56 6.11
CA PRO A 108 -14.71 -14.70 5.32
C PRO A 108 -15.69 -14.99 4.19
N ASN A 109 -15.31 -14.66 2.96
CA ASN A 109 -16.10 -14.92 1.76
C ASN A 109 -15.37 -15.94 0.84
N PRO A 110 -16.09 -16.65 -0.05
CA PRO A 110 -15.49 -17.67 -0.91
C PRO A 110 -14.41 -17.16 -1.86
N PHE A 111 -14.39 -15.86 -2.15
CA PHE A 111 -13.50 -15.22 -3.11
C PHE A 111 -12.17 -14.79 -2.48
N CYS A 112 -12.23 -14.04 -1.37
CA CYS A 112 -11.11 -13.59 -0.56
C CYS A 112 -10.43 -14.74 0.16
N ASN A 113 -11.17 -15.79 0.59
CA ASN A 113 -10.56 -16.99 1.19
C ASN A 113 -10.11 -18.03 0.16
N HIS A 114 -10.31 -17.78 -1.14
CA HIS A 114 -9.82 -18.71 -2.14
C HIS A 114 -8.29 -18.73 -2.13
N ALA A 115 -7.69 -19.92 -2.10
CA ALA A 115 -6.24 -20.10 -1.98
C ALA A 115 -5.45 -19.34 -3.06
N VAL A 116 -6.00 -19.24 -4.28
CA VAL A 116 -5.39 -18.47 -5.37
C VAL A 116 -5.45 -16.97 -5.09
N THR A 117 -6.57 -16.46 -4.57
CA THR A 117 -6.72 -15.03 -4.25
C THR A 117 -5.75 -14.61 -3.15
N LEU A 118 -5.68 -15.41 -2.07
CA LEU A 118 -4.72 -15.17 -0.98
C LEU A 118 -3.27 -15.33 -1.44
N GLY A 119 -2.98 -16.36 -2.25
CA GLY A 119 -1.65 -16.60 -2.78
C GLY A 119 -1.16 -15.46 -3.68
N ILE A 120 -2.01 -15.01 -4.61
CA ILE A 120 -1.69 -13.86 -5.49
C ILE A 120 -1.54 -12.59 -4.64
N SER A 121 -2.43 -12.34 -3.70
CA SER A 121 -2.36 -11.15 -2.84
C SER A 121 -1.06 -11.14 -2.01
N GLY A 122 -0.69 -12.27 -1.40
CA GLY A 122 0.56 -12.39 -0.66
C GLY A 122 1.80 -12.18 -1.54
N LEU A 123 1.81 -12.73 -2.76
CA LEU A 123 2.92 -12.54 -3.70
C LEU A 123 3.04 -11.09 -4.18
N VAL A 124 1.91 -10.45 -4.51
CA VAL A 124 1.88 -9.05 -4.95
C VAL A 124 2.35 -8.13 -3.82
N SER A 125 1.88 -8.35 -2.60
CA SER A 125 2.32 -7.60 -1.42
C SER A 125 3.82 -7.73 -1.18
N ALA A 126 4.35 -8.96 -1.19
CA ALA A 126 5.78 -9.21 -1.00
C ALA A 126 6.65 -8.55 -2.10
N TRP A 127 6.23 -8.67 -3.36
CA TRP A 127 6.96 -8.13 -4.50
C TRP A 127 6.92 -6.60 -4.53
N ALA A 128 5.74 -6.00 -4.39
CA ALA A 128 5.58 -4.56 -4.44
C ALA A 128 6.11 -3.87 -3.16
N GLY A 129 6.03 -4.54 -2.01
CA GLY A 129 6.63 -4.10 -0.75
C GLY A 129 8.16 -4.00 -0.82
N TRP A 130 8.80 -4.93 -1.54
CA TRP A 130 10.23 -4.85 -1.84
C TRP A 130 10.57 -3.59 -2.65
N TYR A 131 9.77 -3.29 -3.68
CA TYR A 131 9.97 -2.12 -4.53
C TYR A 131 9.79 -0.79 -3.77
N ARG A 132 8.85 -0.75 -2.81
CA ARG A 132 8.64 0.43 -1.93
C ARG A 132 9.85 0.75 -1.06
N ASN A 133 10.60 -0.26 -0.64
CA ASN A 133 11.77 -0.12 0.23
C ASN A 133 13.09 -0.13 -0.56
N TRP A 134 13.04 -0.08 -1.90
CA TRP A 134 14.23 -0.06 -2.72
C TRP A 134 15.02 1.23 -2.44
N PRO A 135 16.34 1.15 -2.19
CA PRO A 135 17.16 2.34 -1.98
C PRO A 135 17.15 3.19 -3.25
N SER A 136 16.62 4.42 -3.12
CA SER A 136 16.64 5.47 -4.14
C SER A 136 18.02 6.12 -4.27
#